data_AF-A0A7V3I2Z1-F1
#
_entry.id   AF-A0A7V3I2Z1-F1
#
_cell.length_a   1.000
_cell.length_b   1.000
_cell.length_c   1.000
_cell.angle_alpha   90.00
_cell.angle_beta   90.00
_cell.angle_gamma   90.00
#
_symmetry.space_group_name_H-M   'P 1'
#
loop_
_entity.id
_entity.type
_entity.pdbx_description
1 polymer ?
#
loop_
_entity_poly.entity_id
_entity_poly.type
_entity_poly.pdbx_seq_one_letter_code
_entity_poly.pdbx_strand_id
1 'polypeptide(L)'
;RLTIAMTRWHATVAWAGAEPAGLELVVEADSLEVLRGEGGVKGLSAPEKALARSNSLKSLDAGRFPDIRFVADTIDEIEDGYRISGALHIRGKSREHTVDVGTEDLGDTWRMSAHTVVRQADYGVKPYSLLMGSVKVADDVTLSFTAVHAKDR
;
A
#
# COMPACT_ATOMS: atom_id res chain seq x y z
N ARG A 1 -17.17 0.37 1.60
CA ARG A 1 -15.73 0.45 1.30
C ARG A 1 -15.03 1.18 2.43
N LEU A 2 -13.89 0.68 2.92
CA LEU A 2 -13.03 1.41 3.86
C LEU A 2 -11.91 2.11 3.09
N THR A 3 -11.51 3.29 3.56
CA THR A 3 -10.28 3.96 3.12
C THR A 3 -9.38 4.09 4.32
N ILE A 4 -8.15 3.63 4.14
CA ILE A 4 -7.14 3.47 5.17
C ILE A 4 -5.88 4.18 4.71
N ALA A 5 -5.18 4.85 5.64
CA ALA A 5 -3.83 5.36 5.43
C ALA A 5 -2.83 4.52 6.24
N MET A 6 -1.64 4.33 5.69
CA MET A 6 -0.46 3.87 6.43
C MET A 6 0.45 5.07 6.61
N THR A 7 0.59 5.56 7.85
CA THR A 7 1.20 6.88 8.10
C THR A 7 2.69 6.81 8.40
N ARG A 8 3.24 5.63 8.67
CA ARG A 8 4.67 5.42 8.87
C ARG A 8 5.18 4.39 7.88
N TRP A 9 6.06 4.87 7.01
CA TRP A 9 6.74 4.09 6.01
C TRP A 9 8.04 4.78 5.63
N HIS A 10 8.98 4.03 5.09
CA HIS A 10 10.18 4.57 4.48
C HIS A 10 10.51 3.79 3.21
N ALA A 11 11.08 4.49 2.24
CA ALA A 11 11.57 3.88 1.01
C ALA A 11 13.04 4.24 0.82
N THR A 12 13.83 3.24 0.44
CA THR A 12 15.24 3.41 0.06
C THR A 12 15.36 3.10 -1.42
N VAL A 13 15.97 4.00 -2.17
CA VAL A 13 16.25 3.82 -3.60
C VAL A 13 17.76 3.66 -3.79
N ALA A 14 18.17 2.60 -4.48
CA ALA A 14 19.53 2.44 -4.97
C ALA A 14 19.64 3.03 -6.38
N TRP A 15 20.74 3.73 -6.65
CA TRP A 15 20.94 4.44 -7.90
C TRP A 15 22.18 3.91 -8.64
N ALA A 16 22.07 3.78 -9.96
CA ALA A 16 23.18 3.54 -10.87
C ALA A 16 23.34 4.78 -11.77
N GLY A 17 24.19 5.73 -11.34
CA GLY A 17 24.23 7.05 -11.97
C GLY A 17 22.94 7.81 -11.71
N ALA A 18 22.24 8.20 -12.77
CA ALA A 18 20.97 8.92 -12.68
C ALA A 18 19.73 7.99 -12.71
N GLU A 19 19.93 6.69 -12.93
CA GLU A 19 18.83 5.72 -13.08
C GLU A 19 18.60 4.96 -11.76
N PRO A 20 17.33 4.77 -11.34
CA PRO A 20 17.00 3.93 -10.20
C PRO A 20 17.27 2.46 -10.54
N ALA A 21 18.09 1.80 -9.72
CA ALA A 21 18.52 0.42 -9.92
C ALA A 21 17.95 -0.58 -8.89
N GLY A 22 17.33 -0.07 -7.81
CA GLY A 22 16.66 -0.90 -6.81
C GLY A 22 15.81 -0.06 -5.86
N LEU A 23 14.81 -0.69 -5.26
CA LEU A 23 13.88 -0.04 -4.33
C LEU A 23 13.51 -1.00 -3.20
N GLU A 24 13.60 -0.55 -1.96
CA GLU A 24 12.95 -1.22 -0.82
C GLU A 24 12.00 -0.25 -0.12
N LEU A 25 10.72 -0.63 -0.04
CA LEU A 25 9.69 0.05 0.74
C LEU A 25 9.37 -0.79 1.97
N VAL A 26 9.37 -0.18 3.15
CA VAL A 26 8.90 -0.77 4.39
C VAL A 26 7.78 0.09 4.96
N VAL A 27 6.67 -0.54 5.31
CA VAL A 27 5.49 0.10 5.89
C VAL A 27 5.20 -0.55 7.25
N GLU A 28 5.11 0.26 8.30
CA GLU A 28 4.73 -0.22 9.63
C GLU A 28 3.22 -0.46 9.68
N ALA A 29 2.81 -1.72 9.87
CA ALA A 29 1.40 -2.11 9.80
C ALA A 29 0.55 -1.47 10.90
N ASP A 30 1.13 -1.15 12.07
CA ASP A 30 0.42 -0.50 13.18
C ASP A 30 0.21 1.01 12.98
N SER A 31 0.85 1.61 11.96
CA SER A 31 0.59 2.99 11.52
C SER A 31 -0.74 3.17 10.77
N LEU A 32 -1.52 2.08 10.66
CA LEU A 32 -2.82 2.04 10.04
C LEU A 32 -3.81 3.00 10.69
N GLU A 33 -4.40 3.88 9.88
CA GLU A 33 -5.48 4.79 10.26
C GLU A 33 -6.72 4.61 9.36
N VAL A 34 -7.91 4.55 9.96
CA VAL A 34 -9.18 4.49 9.22
C VAL A 34 -9.67 5.91 8.95
N LEU A 35 -9.50 6.37 7.71
CA LEU A 35 -9.90 7.72 7.30
C LEU A 35 -11.41 7.84 7.15
N ARG A 36 -12.02 6.92 6.40
CA ARG A 36 -13.46 6.90 6.11
C ARG A 36 -13.99 5.50 5.84
N GLY A 37 -15.29 5.33 6.02
CA GLY A 37 -16.04 4.14 5.64
C GLY A 37 -17.31 4.53 4.91
N GLU A 38 -17.59 3.83 3.82
CA GLU A 38 -18.70 4.07 2.88
C GLU A 38 -19.56 2.83 2.73
N GLY A 39 -20.82 3.00 2.33
CA GLY A 39 -21.79 1.91 2.14
C GLY A 39 -22.77 1.74 3.29
N GLY A 40 -22.70 2.59 4.32
CA GLY A 40 -23.73 2.78 5.33
C GLY A 40 -24.46 4.11 5.14
N VAL A 41 -25.56 4.32 5.87
CA VAL A 41 -26.39 5.56 5.80
C VAL A 41 -25.65 6.78 6.37
N LYS A 42 -24.65 6.58 7.23
CA LYS A 42 -23.80 7.61 7.84
C LYS A 42 -22.34 7.17 7.78
N GLY A 43 -21.42 8.14 7.83
CA GLY A 43 -19.99 7.87 8.02
C GLY A 43 -19.69 7.24 9.39
N LEU A 44 -18.52 6.63 9.52
CA LEU A 44 -18.09 5.96 10.76
C LEU A 44 -17.81 6.96 11.89
N SER A 45 -18.40 6.71 13.05
CA SER A 45 -18.06 7.36 14.32
C SER A 45 -16.66 6.95 14.82
N ALA A 46 -16.13 7.68 15.81
CA ALA A 46 -14.80 7.38 16.37
C ALA A 46 -14.69 5.95 16.97
N PRO A 47 -15.66 5.44 17.76
CA PRO A 47 -15.63 4.04 18.22
C PRO A 47 -15.65 3.03 17.06
N GLU A 48 -16.43 3.29 16.01
CA GLU A 48 -16.48 2.40 14.83
C GLU A 48 -15.16 2.40 14.06
N LYS A 49 -14.52 3.56 13.91
CA LYS A 49 -13.17 3.66 13.32
C LYS A 49 -12.14 2.88 14.13
N ALA A 50 -12.18 2.98 15.46
CA ALA A 50 -11.28 2.25 16.35
C ALA A 50 -11.46 0.72 16.24
N LEU A 51 -12.72 0.25 16.18
CA LEU A 51 -13.03 -1.16 15.97
C LEU A 51 -12.57 -1.64 14.58
N ALA A 52 -12.82 -0.85 13.52
CA ALA A 52 -12.36 -1.17 12.17
C ALA A 52 -10.83 -1.27 12.10
N ARG A 53 -10.10 -0.32 12.72
CA ARG A 53 -8.63 -0.37 12.83
C ARG A 53 -8.18 -1.65 13.54
N SER A 54 -8.76 -1.97 14.70
CA SER A 54 -8.42 -3.18 15.44
C SER A 54 -8.62 -4.46 14.62
N ASN A 55 -9.71 -4.53 13.86
CA ASN A 55 -9.99 -5.67 12.98
C ASN A 55 -9.00 -5.76 11.82
N SER A 56 -8.64 -4.63 11.19
CA SER A 56 -7.63 -4.61 10.12
C SER A 56 -6.26 -5.08 10.61
N LEU A 57 -5.80 -4.62 11.78
CA LEU A 57 -4.53 -5.05 12.37
C LEU A 57 -4.53 -6.54 12.71
N LYS A 58 -5.65 -7.05 13.24
CA LYS A 58 -5.81 -8.49 13.50
C LYS A 58 -5.80 -9.31 12.21
N SER A 59 -6.44 -8.84 11.16
CA SER A 59 -6.46 -9.50 9.84
C SER A 59 -5.06 -9.58 9.22
N LEU A 60 -4.25 -8.53 9.39
CA LEU A 60 -2.85 -8.50 8.97
C LEU A 60 -1.91 -9.30 9.90
N ASP A 61 -2.39 -9.71 11.08
CA ASP A 61 -1.59 -10.33 12.14
C ASP A 61 -0.37 -9.44 12.49
N ALA A 62 -0.62 -8.13 12.62
CA ALA A 62 0.41 -7.10 12.76
C ALA A 62 1.28 -7.25 14.01
N GLY A 63 0.80 -7.95 15.05
CA GLY A 63 1.61 -8.28 16.23
C GLY A 63 2.72 -9.28 15.94
N ARG A 64 2.53 -10.16 14.95
CA ARG A 64 3.53 -11.14 14.50
C ARG A 64 4.29 -10.69 13.26
N PHE A 65 3.63 -9.94 12.38
CA PHE A 65 4.20 -9.41 11.14
C PHE A 65 4.06 -7.88 11.15
N PRO A 66 4.98 -7.16 11.83
CA PRO A 66 4.84 -5.71 12.02
C PRO A 66 5.03 -4.92 10.73
N ASP A 67 5.72 -5.49 9.73
CA ASP A 67 6.06 -4.80 8.50
C ASP A 67 5.33 -5.40 7.29
N ILE A 68 4.91 -4.51 6.38
CA ILE A 68 4.67 -4.83 4.97
C ILE A 68 5.90 -4.34 4.19
N ARG A 69 6.47 -5.19 3.33
CA ARG A 69 7.68 -4.84 2.57
C ARG A 69 7.51 -5.06 1.08
N PHE A 70 8.06 -4.18 0.26
CA PHE A 70 8.18 -4.38 -1.17
C PHE A 70 9.64 -4.19 -1.57
N VAL A 71 10.23 -5.22 -2.18
CA VAL A 71 11.63 -5.23 -2.63
C VAL A 71 11.63 -5.39 -4.14
N ALA A 72 11.97 -4.32 -4.85
CA ALA A 72 12.04 -4.32 -6.30
C ALA A 72 13.40 -4.81 -6.79
N ASP A 73 13.38 -5.65 -7.82
CA ASP A 73 14.57 -6.12 -8.53
C ASP A 73 14.62 -5.64 -9.99
N THR A 74 13.50 -5.14 -10.52
CA THR A 74 13.37 -4.66 -11.89
C THR A 74 12.69 -3.30 -11.87
N ILE A 75 13.34 -2.31 -12.49
CA ILE A 75 12.85 -0.95 -12.65
C ILE A 75 13.08 -0.54 -14.11
N ASP A 76 12.01 -0.52 -14.88
CA ASP A 76 12.06 -0.16 -16.30
C ASP A 76 11.46 1.23 -16.52
N GLU A 77 12.13 2.09 -17.27
CA GLU A 77 11.57 3.37 -17.69
C GLU A 77 10.39 3.14 -18.66
N ILE A 78 9.32 3.90 -18.47
CA ILE A 78 8.15 3.97 -19.34
C ILE A 78 7.82 5.44 -19.63
N GLU A 79 6.92 5.70 -20.58
CA GLU A 79 6.62 7.06 -21.08
C GLU A 79 6.39 8.10 -19.96
N ASP A 80 5.66 7.74 -18.91
CA ASP A 80 5.27 8.64 -17.83
C ASP A 80 5.94 8.34 -16.47
N GLY A 81 7.03 7.55 -16.44
CA GLY A 81 7.74 7.21 -15.21
C GLY A 81 8.40 5.83 -15.25
N TYR A 82 8.07 4.96 -14.29
CA TYR A 82 8.71 3.65 -14.15
C TYR A 82 7.72 2.51 -13.94
N ARG A 83 7.99 1.37 -14.57
CA ARG A 83 7.40 0.08 -14.22
C ARG A 83 8.33 -0.64 -13.24
N ILE A 84 7.84 -0.88 -12.04
CA ILE A 84 8.62 -1.47 -10.95
C ILE A 84 8.06 -2.85 -10.63
N SER A 85 8.90 -3.87 -10.66
CA SER A 85 8.53 -5.24 -10.29
C SER A 85 9.42 -5.79 -9.19
N GLY A 86 8.83 -6.62 -8.33
CA GLY A 86 9.55 -7.42 -7.37
C GLY A 86 8.65 -8.05 -6.31
N ALA A 87 9.25 -8.44 -5.20
CA ALA A 87 8.60 -9.20 -4.15
C ALA A 87 7.83 -8.30 -3.17
N LEU A 88 6.50 -8.45 -3.14
CA LEU A 88 5.63 -7.88 -2.11
C LEU A 88 5.43 -8.90 -0.97
N HIS A 89 5.80 -8.50 0.24
CA HIS A 89 5.71 -9.27 1.46
C HIS A 89 4.60 -8.72 2.36
N ILE A 90 3.56 -9.50 2.59
CA ILE A 90 2.49 -9.18 3.54
C ILE A 90 2.21 -10.43 4.37
N ARG A 91 2.13 -10.26 5.70
CA ARG A 91 1.72 -11.33 6.63
C ARG A 91 2.55 -12.63 6.45
N GLY A 92 3.86 -12.47 6.29
CA GLY A 92 4.81 -13.58 6.13
C GLY A 92 4.69 -14.34 4.81
N LYS A 93 3.91 -13.86 3.83
CA LYS A 93 3.88 -14.42 2.47
C LYS A 93 4.48 -13.42 1.48
N SER A 94 5.18 -13.95 0.47
CA SER A 94 5.76 -13.18 -0.62
C SER A 94 5.10 -13.52 -1.95
N ARG A 95 4.84 -12.52 -2.79
CA ARG A 95 4.38 -12.67 -4.18
C ARG A 95 5.03 -11.62 -5.05
N GLU A 96 5.26 -11.97 -6.31
CA GLU A 96 5.60 -10.99 -7.34
C GLU A 96 4.48 -9.97 -7.49
N HIS A 97 4.88 -8.70 -7.57
CA HIS A 97 3.98 -7.58 -7.77
C HIS A 97 4.64 -6.55 -8.67
N THR A 98 3.88 -6.08 -9.66
CA THR A 98 4.28 -5.00 -10.56
C THR A 98 3.41 -3.79 -10.32
N VAL A 99 4.04 -2.61 -10.27
CA VAL A 99 3.38 -1.32 -10.13
C VAL A 99 3.99 -0.31 -11.08
N ASP A 100 3.13 0.44 -11.76
CA ASP A 100 3.57 1.59 -12.56
C ASP A 100 3.52 2.84 -11.67
N VAL A 101 4.65 3.54 -11.60
CA VAL A 101 4.85 4.78 -10.83
C VAL A 101 5.03 5.92 -11.82
N GLY A 102 4.06 6.82 -11.86
CA GLY A 102 4.16 8.04 -12.64
C GLY A 102 5.05 9.08 -11.95
N THR A 103 5.88 9.77 -12.72
CA THR A 103 6.78 10.82 -12.25
C THR A 103 6.51 12.14 -12.97
N GLU A 104 6.27 13.21 -12.22
CA GLU A 104 6.01 14.55 -12.74
C GLU A 104 7.13 15.50 -12.28
N ASP A 105 7.77 16.19 -13.24
CA ASP A 105 8.73 17.26 -12.96
C ASP A 105 8.00 18.56 -12.60
N LEU A 106 8.19 19.05 -11.38
CA LEU A 106 7.64 20.32 -10.91
C LEU A 106 8.72 21.40 -10.70
N GLY A 107 9.88 21.26 -11.35
CA GLY A 107 11.02 22.15 -11.22
C GLY A 107 11.94 21.73 -10.07
N ASP A 108 11.74 22.29 -8.88
CA ASP A 108 12.56 22.00 -7.69
C ASP A 108 12.21 20.65 -7.03
N THR A 109 11.11 20.03 -7.43
CA THR A 109 10.63 18.77 -6.84
C THR A 109 10.13 17.81 -7.91
N TRP A 110 10.24 16.52 -7.63
CA TRP A 110 9.50 15.45 -8.31
C TRP A 110 8.22 15.15 -7.54
N ARG A 111 7.10 14.96 -8.26
CA ARG A 111 5.92 14.29 -7.72
C ARG A 111 5.86 12.87 -8.28
N MET A 112 5.65 11.91 -7.40
CA MET A 112 5.47 10.51 -7.74
C MET A 112 4.06 10.08 -7.38
N SER A 113 3.42 9.28 -8.23
CA SER A 113 2.11 8.71 -7.95
C SER A 113 1.98 7.29 -8.49
N ALA A 114 1.24 6.44 -7.80
CA ALA A 114 0.99 5.09 -8.26
C ALA A 114 -0.39 4.60 -7.84
N HIS A 115 -0.96 3.73 -8.64
CA HIS A 115 -2.21 3.03 -8.36
C HIS A 115 -2.06 1.56 -8.72
N THR A 116 -2.36 0.66 -7.79
CA THR A 116 -2.29 -0.78 -8.01
C THR A 116 -3.34 -1.52 -7.19
N VAL A 117 -3.55 -2.80 -7.49
CA VAL A 117 -4.50 -3.66 -6.77
C VAL A 117 -3.76 -4.86 -6.21
N VAL A 118 -3.98 -5.13 -4.93
CA VAL A 118 -3.48 -6.32 -4.23
C VAL A 118 -4.67 -7.15 -3.75
N ARG A 119 -4.60 -8.47 -3.91
CA ARG A 119 -5.63 -9.40 -3.43
C ARG A 119 -5.27 -9.90 -2.04
N GLN A 120 -6.14 -9.66 -1.07
CA GLN A 120 -5.91 -10.06 0.33
C GLN A 120 -5.75 -11.58 0.51
N ALA A 121 -6.52 -12.36 -0.23
CA ALA A 121 -6.49 -13.82 -0.15
C ALA A 121 -5.13 -14.42 -0.52
N ASP A 122 -4.36 -13.80 -1.43
CA ASP A 122 -3.03 -14.26 -1.83
C ASP A 122 -2.06 -14.27 -0.63
N TYR A 123 -2.27 -13.34 0.30
CA TYR A 123 -1.50 -13.19 1.54
C TYR A 123 -2.11 -13.93 2.73
N GLY A 124 -3.20 -14.69 2.50
CA GLY A 124 -3.90 -15.44 3.54
C GLY A 124 -4.72 -14.58 4.49
N VAL A 125 -4.99 -13.33 4.13
CA VAL A 125 -5.94 -12.48 4.82
C VAL A 125 -7.33 -12.93 4.38
N LYS A 126 -8.15 -13.41 5.32
CA LYS A 126 -9.51 -13.88 5.02
C LYS A 126 -10.44 -12.67 4.89
N PRO A 127 -11.10 -12.44 3.74
CA PRO A 127 -12.06 -11.35 3.62
C PRO A 127 -13.19 -11.53 4.63
N TYR A 128 -13.51 -10.47 5.37
CA TYR A 128 -14.61 -10.47 6.32
C TYR A 128 -15.95 -10.61 5.57
N SER A 129 -16.85 -11.45 6.09
CA SER A 129 -18.20 -11.62 5.55
C SER A 129 -19.25 -11.54 6.66
N LEU A 130 -20.43 -11.01 6.32
CA LEU A 130 -21.62 -10.91 7.16
C LEU A 130 -22.78 -11.65 6.50
N LEU A 131 -23.83 -11.94 7.28
CA LEU A 131 -25.13 -12.45 6.80
C LEU A 131 -25.01 -13.68 5.88
N MET A 132 -24.32 -14.72 6.34
CA MET A 132 -24.07 -15.95 5.57
C MET A 132 -23.45 -15.71 4.18
N GLY A 133 -22.68 -14.62 4.01
CA GLY A 133 -21.94 -14.33 2.78
C GLY A 133 -22.63 -13.36 1.82
N SER A 134 -23.84 -12.88 2.13
CA SER A 134 -24.53 -11.88 1.31
C SER A 134 -23.87 -10.49 1.34
N VAL A 135 -23.04 -10.20 2.35
CA VAL A 135 -22.18 -9.02 2.41
C VAL A 135 -20.74 -9.47 2.61
N LYS A 136 -19.86 -9.17 1.65
CA LYS A 136 -18.45 -9.56 1.67
C LYS A 136 -17.56 -8.34 1.46
N VAL A 137 -16.54 -8.20 2.29
CA VAL A 137 -15.45 -7.26 2.02
C VAL A 137 -14.73 -7.70 0.75
N ALA A 138 -14.52 -6.76 -0.18
CA ALA A 138 -13.80 -7.05 -1.42
C ALA A 138 -12.43 -7.66 -1.12
N ASP A 139 -12.06 -8.69 -1.89
CA ASP A 139 -10.74 -9.30 -1.80
C ASP A 139 -9.67 -8.34 -2.33
N ASP A 140 -9.99 -7.66 -3.43
CA ASP A 140 -9.19 -6.63 -4.06
C ASP A 140 -9.10 -5.37 -3.18
N VAL A 141 -7.86 -4.97 -2.90
CA VAL A 141 -7.50 -3.74 -2.21
C VAL A 141 -6.79 -2.86 -3.22
N THR A 142 -7.43 -1.75 -3.57
CA THR A 142 -6.78 -0.69 -4.34
C THR A 142 -5.83 0.07 -3.43
N LEU A 143 -4.56 0.13 -3.82
CA LEU A 143 -3.55 0.98 -3.21
C LEU A 143 -3.35 2.21 -4.08
N SER A 144 -3.18 3.35 -3.41
CA SER A 144 -2.78 4.60 -4.03
C SER A 144 -1.60 5.15 -3.26
N PHE A 145 -0.61 5.63 -3.98
CA PHE A 145 0.59 6.26 -3.43
C PHE A 145 0.77 7.64 -4.03
N THR A 146 1.24 8.58 -3.22
CA THR A 146 1.72 9.88 -3.69
C THR A 146 2.84 10.35 -2.78
N ALA A 147 3.91 10.84 -3.38
CA ALA A 147 5.02 11.44 -2.66
C ALA A 147 5.60 12.62 -3.45
N VAL A 148 6.24 13.54 -2.73
CA VAL A 148 6.98 14.65 -3.31
C VAL A 148 8.41 14.57 -2.78
N HIS A 149 9.37 14.65 -3.68
CA HIS A 149 10.80 14.60 -3.37
C HIS A 149 11.48 15.85 -3.91
N ALA A 150 12.26 16.54 -3.09
CA ALA A 150 13.07 17.67 -3.55
C ALA A 150 14.22 17.16 -4.42
N LYS A 151 14.56 17.87 -5.48
CA LYS A 151 15.76 17.56 -6.25
C LYS A 151 16.98 18.05 -5.49
N ASP A 152 18.02 17.23 -5.44
CA ASP A 152 19.32 17.69 -4.98
C ASP A 152 19.80 18.79 -5.95
N ARG A 153 20.03 20.00 -5.41
CA ARG A 153 20.51 21.16 -6.16
C ARG A 153 22.01 21.12 -6.36
#